data_AF-A0A536KYK4-F1
#
_entry.id   AF-A0A536KYK4-F1
#
_cell.length_a   1.000
_cell.length_b   1.000
_cell.length_c   1.000
_cell.angle_alpha   90.00
_cell.angle_beta   90.00
_cell.angle_gamma   90.00
#
_symmetry.space_group_name_H-M   'P 1'
#
loop_
_entity.id
_entity.type
_entity.pdbx_description
1 polymer ?
#
loop_
_entity_poly.entity_id
_entity_poly.type
_entity_poly.pdbx_seq_one_letter_code
_entity_poly.pdbx_strand_id
1 'polypeptide(L)'
;APRKGKVGLVSGGGSGHEPMHGGYVGLGMLDAACPGAVFTSPTPDQMARATAAVDGGAGVLHIVKNYTGDIMNFEMAAELARGEGA
;
A
#
# COMPACT_ATOMS: atom_id res chain seq x y z
N ALA A 1 -12.04 -4.79 -3.73
CA ALA A 1 -12.02 -3.45 -3.11
C ALA A 1 -12.55 -2.45 -4.13
N PRO A 2 -13.06 -1.27 -3.72
CA PRO A 2 -13.15 -0.79 -2.33
C PRO A 2 -14.35 -1.36 -1.55
N ARG A 3 -14.27 -1.30 -0.21
CA ARG A 3 -15.39 -1.59 0.71
C ARG A 3 -15.86 -0.28 1.31
N LYS A 4 -17.05 0.18 0.91
CA LYS A 4 -17.59 1.50 1.33
C LYS A 4 -17.63 1.63 2.86
N GLY A 5 -17.14 2.75 3.38
CA GLY A 5 -17.14 3.08 4.82
C GLY A 5 -16.11 2.31 5.65
N LYS A 6 -15.23 1.50 5.04
CA LYS A 6 -14.12 0.82 5.72
C LYS A 6 -12.81 1.55 5.40
N VAL A 7 -11.92 1.67 6.39
CA VAL A 7 -10.53 2.10 6.17
C VAL A 7 -9.81 1.08 5.27
N GLY A 8 -9.22 1.55 4.19
CA GLY A 8 -8.36 0.74 3.32
C GLY A 8 -7.02 0.45 4.00
N LEU A 9 -6.52 -0.78 3.87
CA LEU A 9 -5.23 -1.21 4.42
C LEU A 9 -4.29 -1.60 3.27
N VAL A 10 -3.19 -0.86 3.12
CA VAL A 10 -2.14 -1.12 2.13
C VAL A 10 -0.82 -1.37 2.85
N SER A 11 -0.11 -2.41 2.43
CA SER A 11 1.30 -2.60 2.77
C SER A 11 2.10 -3.03 1.54
N GLY A 12 3.41 -3.23 1.69
CA GLY A 12 4.30 -3.47 0.56
C GLY A 12 5.77 -3.50 0.96
N GLY A 13 6.61 -3.62 -0.06
CA GLY A 13 8.06 -3.69 0.05
C GLY A 13 8.67 -4.57 -1.04
N GLY A 14 9.97 -4.81 -0.95
CA GLY A 14 10.65 -5.71 -1.86
C GLY A 14 10.12 -7.13 -1.81
N SER A 15 10.02 -7.76 -2.99
CA SER A 15 9.77 -9.20 -3.12
C SER A 15 10.89 -10.03 -2.51
N GLY A 16 10.65 -11.33 -2.29
CA GLY A 16 11.57 -12.25 -1.62
C GLY A 16 11.27 -12.47 -0.13
N HIS A 17 10.11 -12.01 0.34
CA HIS A 17 9.62 -12.20 1.70
C HIS A 17 8.29 -12.96 1.75
N GLU A 18 7.93 -13.67 0.67
CA GLU A 18 6.70 -14.43 0.57
C GLU A 18 6.58 -15.40 1.77
N PRO A 19 5.41 -15.47 2.45
CA PRO A 19 4.10 -14.97 2.01
C PRO A 19 3.86 -13.47 2.24
N MET A 20 4.75 -12.75 2.93
CA MET A 20 4.61 -11.31 3.16
C MET A 20 4.88 -10.52 1.87
N HIS A 21 4.01 -9.63 1.39
CA HIS A 21 2.71 -9.21 1.93
C HIS A 21 1.50 -9.82 1.20
N GLY A 22 1.69 -10.37 0.00
CA GLY A 22 0.60 -10.83 -0.85
C GLY A 22 -0.30 -11.90 -0.21
N GLY A 23 0.28 -12.77 0.63
CA GLY A 23 -0.45 -13.79 1.38
C GLY A 23 -1.32 -13.24 2.52
N TYR A 24 -1.21 -11.95 2.85
CA TYR A 24 -2.02 -11.28 3.88
C TYR A 24 -3.12 -10.39 3.30
N VAL A 25 -3.35 -10.45 1.98
CA VAL A 25 -4.47 -9.76 1.34
C VAL A 25 -5.74 -10.61 1.48
N GLY A 26 -6.74 -10.11 2.20
CA GLY A 26 -7.94 -10.89 2.46
C GLY A 26 -8.83 -10.35 3.58
N LEU A 27 -9.94 -11.04 3.83
CA LEU A 27 -10.88 -10.69 4.90
C LEU A 27 -10.18 -10.70 6.26
N GLY A 28 -10.24 -9.57 6.97
CA GLY A 28 -9.65 -9.42 8.28
C GLY A 28 -8.20 -8.92 8.28
N MET A 29 -7.59 -8.70 7.12
CA MET A 29 -6.22 -8.18 6.99
C MET A 29 -6.13 -7.10 5.88
N LEU A 30 -5.08 -7.13 5.04
CA LEU A 30 -4.80 -6.10 4.04
C LEU A 30 -5.84 -6.11 2.91
N ASP A 31 -6.17 -4.93 2.37
CA ASP A 31 -7.00 -4.81 1.17
C ASP A 31 -6.16 -4.83 -0.12
N ALA A 32 -4.89 -4.41 -0.03
CA ALA A 32 -3.91 -4.52 -1.11
C ALA A 32 -2.48 -4.68 -0.58
N ALA A 33 -1.63 -5.29 -1.41
CA ALA A 33 -0.18 -5.39 -1.20
C ALA A 33 0.55 -4.89 -2.45
N CYS A 34 1.64 -4.14 -2.26
CA CYS A 34 2.48 -3.63 -3.34
C CYS A 34 3.85 -4.34 -3.34
N PRO A 35 4.03 -5.40 -4.15
CA PRO A 35 5.34 -6.02 -4.32
C PRO A 35 6.22 -5.14 -5.22
N GLY A 36 7.42 -4.81 -4.75
CA GLY A 36 8.48 -4.24 -5.58
C GLY A 36 9.37 -5.34 -6.19
N ALA A 37 10.49 -4.96 -6.79
CA ALA A 37 11.50 -5.94 -7.19
C ALA A 37 12.11 -6.64 -5.96
N VAL A 38 12.87 -7.72 -6.17
CA VAL A 38 13.49 -8.48 -5.08
C VAL A 38 14.33 -7.52 -4.20
N PHE A 39 14.01 -7.48 -2.91
CA PHE A 39 14.62 -6.60 -1.90
C PHE A 39 14.62 -5.09 -2.22
N THR A 40 13.73 -4.64 -3.11
CA THR A 40 13.61 -3.23 -3.51
C THR A 40 12.19 -2.73 -3.28
N SER A 41 12.05 -1.60 -2.59
CA SER A 41 10.75 -0.96 -2.34
C SER A 41 9.95 -0.75 -3.64
N PRO A 42 8.61 -0.94 -3.65
CA PRO A 42 7.76 -0.61 -4.78
C PRO A 42 7.81 0.90 -5.10
N THR A 43 7.42 1.26 -6.32
CA THR A 43 7.40 2.68 -6.72
C THR A 43 6.24 3.43 -6.07
N PRO A 44 6.39 4.76 -5.85
CA PRO A 44 5.31 5.60 -5.33
C PRO A 44 4.01 5.51 -6.15
N ASP A 45 4.11 5.53 -7.49
CA ASP A 45 2.95 5.47 -8.39
C ASP A 45 2.15 4.17 -8.22
N GLN A 46 2.84 3.03 -8.04
CA GLN A 46 2.18 1.75 -7.79
C GLN A 46 1.36 1.80 -6.49
N MET A 47 1.94 2.39 -5.44
CA MET A 47 1.29 2.50 -4.13
C MET A 47 0.16 3.53 -4.12
N ALA A 48 0.29 4.65 -4.84
CA ALA A 48 -0.78 5.63 -5.02
C ALA A 48 -1.99 5.00 -5.73
N ARG A 49 -1.75 4.23 -6.80
CA ARG A 49 -2.82 3.46 -7.48
C ARG A 49 -3.47 2.43 -6.58
N ALA A 50 -2.68 1.72 -5.75
CA ALA A 50 -3.23 0.78 -4.78
C ALA A 50 -4.08 1.49 -3.72
N THR A 51 -3.64 2.66 -3.26
CA THR A 51 -4.37 3.53 -2.31
C THR A 51 -5.73 3.92 -2.88
N ALA A 52 -5.76 4.49 -4.08
CA ALA A 52 -7.01 4.85 -4.75
C ALA A 52 -7.94 3.65 -4.99
N ALA A 53 -7.37 2.48 -5.30
CA ALA A 53 -8.16 1.27 -5.54
C ALA A 53 -8.82 0.68 -4.27
N VAL A 54 -8.31 1.01 -3.08
CA VAL A 54 -8.84 0.50 -1.80
C VAL A 54 -9.58 1.55 -0.98
N ASP A 55 -9.57 2.82 -1.38
CA ASP A 55 -10.30 3.87 -0.67
C ASP A 55 -11.82 3.62 -0.72
N GLY A 56 -12.39 3.37 0.45
CA GLY A 56 -13.83 3.19 0.67
C GLY A 56 -14.57 4.47 1.08
N GLY A 57 -13.91 5.64 1.03
CA GLY A 57 -14.42 6.91 1.54
C GLY A 57 -14.24 7.08 3.06
N ALA A 58 -13.35 6.30 3.67
CA ALA A 58 -12.98 6.40 5.09
C ALA A 58 -11.46 6.56 5.29
N GLY A 59 -10.72 6.86 4.21
CA GLY A 59 -9.28 6.98 4.20
C GLY A 59 -8.57 5.63 4.07
N VAL A 60 -7.25 5.71 3.89
CA VAL A 60 -6.36 4.55 3.73
C VAL A 60 -5.20 4.66 4.70
N LEU A 61 -4.89 3.56 5.38
CA LEU A 61 -3.72 3.41 6.24
C LEU A 61 -2.63 2.63 5.49
N HIS A 62 -1.46 3.25 5.36
CA HIS A 62 -0.24 2.60 4.90
C HIS A 62 0.51 1.97 6.08
N ILE A 63 0.78 0.66 5.98
CA ILE A 63 1.59 -0.08 6.95
C ILE A 63 2.98 -0.24 6.36
N VAL A 64 3.96 0.48 6.90
CA VAL A 64 5.30 0.64 6.33
C VAL A 64 6.34 -0.05 7.21
N LYS A 65 7.22 -0.85 6.61
CA LYS A 65 8.36 -1.44 7.32
C LYS A 65 9.48 -0.39 7.38
N ASN A 66 10.22 -0.34 8.48
CA ASN A 66 11.20 0.72 8.75
C ASN A 66 12.50 0.54 7.95
N TYR A 67 12.45 0.81 6.65
CA TYR A 67 13.60 0.85 5.74
C TYR A 67 13.56 2.16 4.96
N THR A 68 14.72 2.75 4.68
CA THR A 68 14.81 4.07 4.01
C THR A 68 14.01 4.12 2.71
N GLY A 69 14.19 3.14 1.82
CA GLY A 69 13.45 3.08 0.55
C GLY A 69 11.96 2.80 0.72
N ASP A 70 11.55 2.07 1.76
CA ASP A 70 10.13 1.85 2.07
C ASP A 70 9.52 3.18 2.55
N ILE A 71 10.11 3.84 3.55
CA ILE A 71 9.61 5.11 4.11
C ILE A 71 9.48 6.17 3.01
N MET A 72 10.57 6.43 2.27
CA MET A 72 10.57 7.49 1.26
C MET A 72 9.51 7.25 0.17
N ASN A 73 9.38 6.01 -0.32
CA ASN A 73 8.41 5.73 -1.39
C ASN A 73 6.96 5.76 -0.88
N PHE A 74 6.69 5.28 0.34
CA PHE A 74 5.35 5.32 0.92
C PHE A 74 4.91 6.75 1.27
N GLU A 75 5.82 7.59 1.79
CA GLU A 75 5.54 9.02 2.01
C GLU A 75 5.19 9.72 0.69
N MET A 76 5.98 9.53 -0.36
CA MET A 76 5.70 10.09 -1.68
C MET A 76 4.38 9.56 -2.26
N ALA A 77 4.07 8.28 -2.08
CA ALA A 77 2.80 7.72 -2.51
C ALA A 77 1.60 8.35 -1.78
N ALA A 78 1.74 8.65 -0.48
CA ALA A 78 0.71 9.32 0.29
C ALA A 78 0.50 10.77 -0.19
N GLU A 79 1.57 11.48 -0.56
CA GLU A 79 1.48 12.82 -1.16
C GLU A 79 0.78 12.78 -2.52
N LEU A 80 1.16 11.84 -3.40
CA LEU A 80 0.52 11.64 -4.70
C LEU A 80 -0.97 11.33 -4.57
N ALA A 81 -1.33 10.37 -3.71
CA ALA A 81 -2.72 9.99 -3.47
C ALA A 81 -3.58 11.18 -3.00
N ARG A 82 -3.06 12.00 -2.07
CA ARG A 82 -3.74 13.22 -1.61
C ARG A 82 -3.92 14.25 -2.72
N GLY A 83 -2.93 14.39 -3.61
CA GLY A 83 -3.02 15.27 -4.78
C GLY A 83 -4.09 14.83 -5.78
N GLU A 84 -4.38 13.53 -5.85
CA GLU A 84 -5.40 12.92 -6.71
C GLU A 84 -6.80 12.83 -6.05
N GLY A 85 -6.93 13.25 -4.78
CA GLY A 85 -8.19 13.26 -4.04
C GLY A 85 -8.57 11.92 -3.40
N ALA A 86 -7.59 11.02 -3.23
CA ALA A 86 -7.72 9.78 -2.44
C ALA A 86 -7.32 10.00 -0.95
#